data_AF-A0A6A7YAX9-F1
#
_entry.id   AF-A0A6A7YAX9-F1
#
_cell.length_a   1.000
_cell.length_b   1.000
_cell.length_c   1.000
_cell.angle_alpha   90.00
_cell.angle_beta   90.00
_cell.angle_gamma   90.00
#
_symmetry.space_group_name_H-M   'P 1'
#
loop_
_entity.id
_entity.type
_entity.pdbx_description
1 polymer ?
#
loop_
_entity_poly.entity_id
_entity_poly.type
_entity_poly.pdbx_seq_one_letter_code
_entity_poly.pdbx_strand_id
1 'polypeptide(L)'
;MTDAIVALEGVRKTYGSFTALEGLDLTIRPGEFVTLLGPSGCGKTTTLRLIAGFETPDAGRVRIAGEDVTEAAPYRRAVNTVFQDYALFPHMSVAENVAYGLSVKANRIPKSERAARVADALSMVGLADLGGRMPGQLSGGQRQRVAMARALVRRPKVLLLDEPLSALDVKLRHSMQVELKHLHQKIGITFVMVTHDQEEALVLSDRVIVMHAGRIVQQGTPQSLYDRPASPYVADFIGSANLLRGRISRVAGDEVAVDFGAVGTLAGRALAPLAVGDAAIVAIRPERLQPAAGDQGLAADVVAHLFHGSNLMLEATCAAAAKPVFAAIQRRSSEIAAELPGAGARIRLAPTSPNDVLVYPEGQA
;
A
#
# COMPACT_ATOMS: atom_id res chain seq x y z
N MET A 1 -7.39 11.47 -25.02
CA MET A 1 -6.23 10.86 -24.33
C MET A 1 -6.10 11.56 -23.00
N THR A 2 -6.37 10.86 -21.90
CA THR A 2 -6.26 11.43 -20.54
C THR A 2 -4.84 11.88 -20.29
N ASP A 3 -4.66 13.16 -19.95
CA ASP A 3 -3.37 13.82 -19.80
C ASP A 3 -2.67 13.30 -18.52
N ALA A 4 -1.71 12.39 -18.67
CA ALA A 4 -0.98 11.79 -17.56
C ALA A 4 0.13 12.74 -17.08
N ILE A 5 0.25 12.95 -15.76
CA ILE A 5 1.31 13.77 -15.18
C ILE A 5 2.64 13.00 -15.07
N VAL A 6 2.58 11.68 -14.93
CA VAL A 6 3.72 10.77 -15.02
C VAL A 6 3.31 9.61 -15.91
N ALA A 7 4.17 9.25 -16.87
CA ALA A 7 4.04 8.04 -17.67
C ALA A 7 5.39 7.30 -17.73
N LEU A 8 5.38 6.01 -17.41
CA LEU A 8 6.44 5.07 -17.75
C LEU A 8 5.90 4.21 -18.89
N GLU A 9 6.64 4.13 -20.00
CA GLU A 9 6.24 3.44 -21.23
C GLU A 9 7.28 2.35 -21.54
N GLY A 10 6.90 1.08 -21.34
CA GLY A 10 7.75 -0.09 -21.57
C GLY A 10 9.06 -0.08 -20.78
N VAL A 11 9.07 0.47 -19.56
CA VAL A 11 10.32 0.72 -18.83
C VAL A 11 10.94 -0.55 -18.29
N ARG A 12 12.20 -0.81 -18.67
CA ARG A 12 12.98 -1.94 -18.18
C ARG A 12 14.17 -1.46 -17.35
N LYS A 13 14.45 -2.16 -16.26
CA LYS A 13 15.67 -1.94 -15.46
C LYS A 13 16.21 -3.25 -14.91
N THR A 14 17.50 -3.47 -15.10
CA THR A 14 18.27 -4.64 -14.67
C THR A 14 19.53 -4.19 -13.94
N TYR A 15 19.84 -4.89 -12.83
CA TYR A 15 21.06 -4.73 -12.04
C TYR A 15 21.84 -6.05 -12.06
N GLY A 16 22.90 -6.13 -12.87
CA GLY A 16 23.62 -7.38 -13.09
C GLY A 16 22.69 -8.46 -13.66
N SER A 17 22.47 -9.55 -12.92
CA SER A 17 21.54 -10.62 -13.30
C SER A 17 20.10 -10.39 -12.84
N PHE A 18 19.85 -9.40 -11.98
CA PHE A 18 18.54 -9.17 -11.39
C PHE A 18 17.73 -8.16 -12.22
N THR A 19 16.59 -8.58 -12.77
CA THR A 19 15.67 -7.67 -13.48
C THR A 19 14.70 -7.06 -12.48
N ALA A 20 14.87 -5.77 -12.19
CA ALA A 20 14.04 -5.03 -11.24
C ALA A 20 12.70 -4.60 -11.85
N LEU A 21 12.68 -4.28 -13.15
CA LEU A 21 11.48 -3.91 -13.91
C LEU A 21 11.50 -4.58 -15.28
N GLU A 22 10.38 -5.15 -15.69
CA GLU A 22 10.27 -5.98 -16.90
C GLU A 22 9.27 -5.38 -17.91
N GLY A 23 9.56 -4.17 -18.41
CA GLY A 23 8.68 -3.50 -19.36
C GLY A 23 7.45 -2.88 -18.69
N LEU A 24 7.67 -2.09 -17.65
CA LEU A 24 6.64 -1.45 -16.86
C LEU A 24 5.92 -0.34 -17.64
N ASP A 25 4.62 -0.49 -17.84
CA ASP A 25 3.71 0.56 -18.29
C ASP A 25 2.91 1.11 -17.10
N LEU A 26 3.07 2.40 -16.81
CA LEU A 26 2.37 3.07 -15.70
C LEU A 26 2.01 4.50 -16.06
N THR A 27 0.74 4.86 -15.86
CA THR A 27 0.25 6.25 -15.99
C THR A 27 -0.36 6.75 -14.69
N ILE A 28 0.04 7.94 -14.25
CA ILE A 28 -0.47 8.64 -13.07
C ILE A 28 -1.20 9.91 -13.51
N ARG A 29 -2.35 10.20 -12.90
CA ARG A 29 -3.15 11.38 -13.22
C ARG A 29 -2.71 12.60 -12.40
N PRO A 30 -2.85 13.83 -12.92
CA PRO A 30 -2.59 15.04 -12.15
C PRO A 30 -3.43 15.07 -10.85
N GLY A 31 -2.78 15.41 -9.73
CA GLY A 31 -3.44 15.59 -8.43
C GLY A 31 -3.83 14.29 -7.71
N GLU A 32 -3.39 13.15 -8.22
CA GLU A 32 -3.64 11.84 -7.63
C GLU A 32 -2.62 11.52 -6.53
N PHE A 33 -3.08 10.93 -5.42
CA PHE A 33 -2.22 10.24 -4.47
C PHE A 33 -2.10 8.76 -4.86
N VAL A 34 -0.96 8.41 -5.45
CA VAL A 34 -0.64 7.05 -5.87
C VAL A 34 0.36 6.39 -4.92
N THR A 35 0.12 5.14 -4.56
CA THR A 35 1.08 4.33 -3.80
C THR A 35 1.52 3.09 -4.58
N LEU A 36 2.83 2.91 -4.71
CA LEU A 36 3.46 1.68 -5.14
C LEU A 36 3.60 0.75 -3.92
N LEU A 37 2.95 -0.40 -3.98
CA LEU A 37 2.91 -1.39 -2.90
C LEU A 37 3.37 -2.75 -3.44
N GLY A 38 4.04 -3.54 -2.63
CA GLY A 38 4.57 -4.85 -3.04
C GLY A 38 5.68 -5.33 -2.10
N PRO A 39 6.13 -6.58 -2.22
CA PRO A 39 7.18 -7.12 -1.37
C PRO A 39 8.53 -6.43 -1.62
N SER A 40 9.49 -6.64 -0.71
CA SER A 40 10.86 -6.19 -0.91
C SER A 40 11.43 -6.72 -2.23
N GLY A 41 12.11 -5.86 -2.98
CA GLY A 41 12.70 -6.22 -4.26
C GLY A 41 11.75 -6.22 -5.47
N CYS A 42 10.46 -5.94 -5.35
CA CYS A 42 9.55 -5.96 -6.51
C CYS A 42 9.67 -4.76 -7.49
N GLY A 43 10.62 -3.84 -7.26
CA GLY A 43 10.88 -2.71 -8.17
C GLY A 43 10.27 -1.36 -7.79
N LYS A 44 9.64 -1.22 -6.60
CA LYS A 44 9.03 0.05 -6.14
C LYS A 44 10.01 1.22 -6.08
N THR A 45 11.10 1.06 -5.31
CA THR A 45 12.13 2.09 -5.15
C THR A 45 12.86 2.36 -6.47
N THR A 46 13.08 1.33 -7.29
CA THR A 46 13.62 1.49 -8.65
C THR A 46 12.69 2.35 -9.51
N THR A 47 11.38 2.09 -9.49
CA THR A 47 10.38 2.91 -10.21
C THR A 47 10.41 4.35 -9.72
N LEU A 48 10.42 4.58 -8.41
CA LEU A 48 10.48 5.92 -7.83
C LEU A 48 11.77 6.67 -8.23
N ARG A 49 12.93 5.99 -8.20
CA ARG A 49 14.22 6.55 -8.60
C ARG A 49 14.30 6.85 -10.09
N LEU A 50 13.66 6.02 -10.93
CA LEU A 50 13.55 6.26 -12.37
C LEU A 50 12.69 7.49 -12.66
N ILE A 51 11.61 7.74 -11.90
CA ILE A 51 10.84 8.99 -12.00
C ILE A 51 11.70 10.19 -11.52
N ALA A 52 12.40 10.03 -10.40
CA ALA A 52 13.27 11.07 -9.82
C ALA A 52 14.51 11.41 -10.68
N GLY A 53 14.94 10.48 -11.55
CA GLY A 53 16.15 10.58 -12.36
C GLY A 53 17.43 10.17 -11.65
N PHE A 54 17.32 9.52 -10.48
CA PHE A 54 18.47 8.93 -9.79
C PHE A 54 18.92 7.61 -10.42
N GLU A 55 18.09 7.04 -11.28
CA GLU A 55 18.38 5.88 -12.10
C GLU A 55 18.00 6.18 -13.56
N THR A 56 18.68 5.53 -14.49
CA THR A 56 18.38 5.60 -15.93
C THR A 56 17.79 4.25 -16.36
N PRO A 57 16.65 4.21 -17.08
CA PRO A 57 16.10 2.96 -17.56
C PRO A 57 17.02 2.35 -18.61
N ASP A 58 17.05 1.01 -18.71
CA ASP A 58 17.82 0.34 -19.76
C ASP A 58 17.05 0.31 -21.10
N ALA A 59 15.72 0.40 -21.02
CA ALA A 59 14.80 0.54 -22.16
C ALA A 59 13.50 1.22 -21.73
N GLY A 60 12.73 1.72 -22.69
CA GLY A 60 11.47 2.42 -22.45
C GLY A 60 11.66 3.93 -22.25
N ARG A 61 10.58 4.63 -21.89
CA ARG A 61 10.58 6.08 -21.70
C ARG A 61 9.94 6.49 -20.39
N VAL A 62 10.44 7.59 -19.84
CA VAL A 62 9.84 8.26 -18.67
C VAL A 62 9.40 9.65 -19.09
N ARG A 63 8.11 9.94 -18.96
CA ARG A 63 7.52 11.25 -19.25
C ARG A 63 6.93 11.87 -17.99
N ILE A 64 7.18 13.16 -17.80
CA ILE A 64 6.65 13.93 -16.68
C ILE A 64 6.05 15.23 -17.22
N ALA A 65 4.78 15.47 -16.94
CA ALA A 65 4.02 16.62 -17.42
C ALA A 65 4.13 16.84 -18.93
N GLY A 66 4.05 15.75 -19.70
CA GLY A 66 4.12 15.74 -21.16
C GLY A 66 5.54 15.68 -21.75
N GLU A 67 6.57 16.01 -20.97
CA GLU A 67 7.97 16.05 -21.42
C GLU A 67 8.66 14.69 -21.24
N ASP A 68 9.42 14.25 -22.24
CA ASP A 68 10.30 13.09 -22.11
C ASP A 68 11.53 13.47 -21.27
N VAL A 69 11.64 12.87 -20.09
CA VAL A 69 12.68 13.14 -19.10
C VAL A 69 13.64 11.96 -18.94
N THR A 70 13.59 10.97 -19.83
CA THR A 70 14.35 9.71 -19.73
C THR A 70 15.84 9.95 -19.43
N GLU A 71 16.47 10.84 -20.20
CA GLU A 71 17.88 11.24 -20.06
C GLU A 71 18.08 12.52 -19.21
N ALA A 72 17.00 13.12 -18.70
CA ALA A 72 17.08 14.36 -17.96
C ALA A 72 17.63 14.12 -16.55
N ALA A 73 18.64 14.91 -16.18
CA ALA A 73 19.19 14.90 -14.82
C ALA A 73 18.13 15.23 -13.75
N PRO A 74 18.24 14.72 -12.51
CA PRO A 74 17.24 14.90 -11.45
C PRO A 74 16.78 16.35 -11.25
N TYR A 75 17.72 17.30 -11.24
CA TYR A 75 17.45 18.70 -10.95
C TYR A 75 16.68 19.44 -12.07
N ARG A 76 16.55 18.82 -13.27
CA ARG A 76 15.76 19.34 -14.39
C ARG A 76 14.34 18.79 -14.44
N ARG A 77 14.03 17.77 -13.63
CA ARG A 77 12.69 17.16 -13.63
C ARG A 77 11.74 17.98 -12.77
N ALA A 78 10.47 18.03 -13.14
CA ALA A 78 9.43 18.77 -12.42
C ALA A 78 8.95 18.04 -11.15
N VAL A 79 9.86 17.35 -10.46
CA VAL A 79 9.58 16.48 -9.30
C VAL A 79 10.54 16.80 -8.16
N ASN A 80 10.09 16.61 -6.93
CA ASN A 80 10.96 16.62 -5.75
C ASN A 80 10.75 15.33 -4.95
N THR A 81 11.80 14.87 -4.27
CA THR A 81 11.79 13.63 -3.49
C THR A 81 11.95 13.91 -2.00
N VAL A 82 11.17 13.21 -1.18
CA VAL A 82 11.35 13.08 0.27
C VAL A 82 11.88 11.67 0.53
N PHE A 83 13.09 11.60 1.03
CA PHE A 83 13.78 10.33 1.32
C PHE A 83 13.37 9.76 2.68
N GLN A 84 13.54 8.45 2.82
CA GLN A 84 13.22 7.68 4.03
C GLN A 84 13.92 8.21 5.29
N ASP A 85 15.18 8.64 5.18
CA ASP A 85 15.98 9.22 6.28
C ASP A 85 15.73 10.73 6.46
N TYR A 86 14.80 11.30 5.69
CA TYR A 86 14.50 12.73 5.55
C TYR A 86 15.63 13.58 4.97
N ALA A 87 16.86 13.08 4.95
CA ALA A 87 18.08 13.74 4.48
C ALA A 87 18.20 15.22 4.93
N LEU A 88 17.82 15.55 6.18
CA LEU A 88 17.93 16.92 6.70
C LEU A 88 19.40 17.26 6.96
N PHE A 89 19.81 18.47 6.61
CA PHE A 89 21.16 18.95 6.89
C PHE A 89 21.27 19.29 8.38
N PRO A 90 22.07 18.54 9.18
CA PRO A 90 22.08 18.66 10.63
C PRO A 90 22.70 19.98 11.12
N HIS A 91 23.51 20.61 10.27
CA HIS A 91 24.22 21.87 10.52
C HIS A 91 23.45 23.11 10.03
N MET A 92 22.22 22.93 9.51
CA MET A 92 21.34 24.00 9.09
C MET A 92 20.09 24.02 9.97
N SER A 93 19.57 25.20 10.28
CA SER A 93 18.26 25.36 10.91
C SER A 93 17.14 24.83 10.01
N VAL A 94 15.93 24.74 10.57
CA VAL A 94 14.71 24.36 9.85
C VAL A 94 14.47 25.29 8.65
N ALA A 95 14.52 26.61 8.86
CA ALA A 95 14.32 27.58 7.80
C ALA A 95 15.40 27.48 6.72
N GLU A 96 16.65 27.22 7.08
CA GLU A 96 17.75 27.03 6.14
C GLU A 96 17.62 25.73 5.34
N ASN A 97 17.21 24.63 5.98
CA ASN A 97 16.89 23.38 5.32
C ASN A 97 15.83 23.58 4.24
N VAL A 98 14.73 24.27 4.57
CA VAL A 98 13.66 24.57 3.61
C VAL A 98 14.16 25.53 2.52
N ALA A 99 14.95 26.54 2.87
CA ALA A 99 15.46 27.52 1.92
C ALA A 99 16.51 26.98 0.93
N TYR A 100 17.16 25.85 1.23
CA TYR A 100 18.30 25.33 0.48
C TYR A 100 18.01 25.17 -1.02
N GLY A 101 16.87 24.58 -1.39
CA GLY A 101 16.49 24.40 -2.80
C GLY A 101 16.24 25.71 -3.57
N LEU A 102 16.02 26.82 -2.85
CA LEU A 102 15.84 28.16 -3.42
C LEU A 102 17.16 28.95 -3.51
N SER A 103 18.21 28.54 -2.80
CA SER A 103 19.49 29.28 -2.74
C SER A 103 20.50 28.82 -3.80
N VAL A 104 20.30 27.66 -4.42
CA VAL A 104 21.15 27.15 -5.50
C VAL A 104 21.06 28.06 -6.72
N LYS A 105 22.23 28.47 -7.26
CA LYS A 105 22.42 29.53 -8.27
C LYS A 105 21.51 29.48 -9.51
N ALA A 106 20.94 28.32 -9.85
CA ALA A 106 20.04 28.16 -11.00
C ALA A 106 18.67 28.86 -10.83
N ASN A 107 18.26 29.20 -9.60
CA ASN A 107 16.96 29.83 -9.29
C ASN A 107 17.14 31.13 -8.50
N ARG A 108 17.74 32.19 -9.08
CA ARG A 108 17.93 33.49 -8.41
C ARG A 108 16.59 34.17 -8.07
N ILE A 109 15.98 33.74 -6.97
CA ILE A 109 14.81 34.37 -6.37
C ILE A 109 15.31 35.46 -5.41
N PRO A 110 14.72 36.67 -5.41
CA PRO A 110 15.05 37.73 -4.46
C PRO A 110 14.99 37.26 -3.01
N LYS A 111 15.86 37.78 -2.15
CA LYS A 111 15.97 37.36 -0.74
C LYS A 111 14.65 37.51 0.02
N SER A 112 13.88 38.56 -0.26
CA SER A 112 12.55 38.81 0.32
C SER A 112 11.54 37.73 -0.09
N GLU A 113 11.48 37.40 -1.38
CA GLU A 113 10.60 36.35 -1.89
C GLU A 113 10.98 34.96 -1.34
N ARG A 114 12.28 34.70 -1.16
CA ARG A 114 12.75 33.47 -0.52
C ARG A 114 12.23 33.33 0.91
N ALA A 115 12.32 34.40 1.71
CA ALA A 115 11.83 34.37 3.09
C ALA A 115 10.32 34.12 3.14
N ALA A 116 9.54 34.77 2.28
CA ALA A 116 8.10 34.55 2.16
C ALA A 116 7.77 33.09 1.80
N ARG A 117 8.41 32.53 0.76
CA ARG A 117 8.18 31.14 0.35
C ARG A 117 8.53 30.12 1.45
N VAL A 118 9.59 30.39 2.22
CA VAL A 118 9.98 29.53 3.35
C VAL A 118 8.92 29.62 4.46
N ALA A 119 8.46 30.82 4.80
CA ALA A 119 7.40 31.00 5.80
C ALA A 119 6.09 30.32 5.37
N ASP A 120 5.70 30.47 4.11
CA ASP A 120 4.53 29.80 3.53
C ASP A 120 4.67 28.27 3.59
N ALA A 121 5.83 27.73 3.21
CA ALA A 121 6.10 26.30 3.24
C ALA A 121 6.07 25.73 4.66
N LEU A 122 6.64 26.44 5.63
CA LEU A 122 6.58 26.06 7.05
C LEU A 122 5.14 26.14 7.59
N SER A 123 4.38 27.16 7.20
CA SER A 123 2.98 27.30 7.58
C SER A 123 2.11 26.17 7.00
N MET A 124 2.35 25.75 5.75
CA MET A 124 1.63 24.64 5.12
C MET A 124 1.76 23.33 5.90
N VAL A 125 2.92 23.09 6.53
CA VAL A 125 3.17 21.90 7.35
C VAL A 125 2.99 22.14 8.86
N GLY A 126 2.46 23.30 9.26
CA GLY A 126 2.20 23.62 10.67
C GLY A 126 3.47 23.78 11.52
N LEU A 127 4.57 24.27 10.93
CA LEU A 127 5.87 24.49 11.59
C LEU A 127 6.31 25.96 11.56
N ALA A 128 5.37 26.92 11.44
CA ALA A 128 5.66 28.34 11.29
C ALA A 128 6.63 28.88 12.36
N ASP A 129 6.45 28.47 13.63
CA ASP A 129 7.23 28.97 14.76
C ASP A 129 8.55 28.21 15.01
N LEU A 130 8.85 27.17 14.21
CA LEU A 130 10.02 26.31 14.42
C LEU A 130 11.19 26.62 13.49
N GLY A 131 11.11 27.69 12.68
CA GLY A 131 12.12 28.02 11.67
C GLY A 131 13.56 28.14 12.21
N GLY A 132 13.74 28.63 13.44
CA GLY A 132 15.05 28.79 14.07
C GLY A 132 15.62 27.54 14.76
N ARG A 133 14.86 26.45 14.84
CA ARG A 133 15.30 25.20 15.48
C ARG A 133 16.29 24.45 14.58
N MET A 134 17.12 23.62 15.20
CA MET A 134 17.97 22.65 14.51
C MET A 134 17.27 21.28 14.40
N PRO A 135 17.57 20.44 13.39
CA PRO A 135 16.92 19.13 13.22
C PRO A 135 16.98 18.21 14.45
N GLY A 136 18.07 18.27 15.24
CA GLY A 136 18.22 17.51 16.47
C GLY A 136 17.29 17.92 17.61
N GLN A 137 16.63 19.08 17.50
CA GLN A 137 15.67 19.60 18.49
C GLN A 137 14.22 19.23 18.15
N LEU A 138 14.00 18.46 17.08
CA LEU A 138 12.68 18.14 16.55
C LEU A 138 12.29 16.68 16.82
N SER A 139 11.00 16.41 16.98
CA SER A 139 10.44 15.06 16.95
C SER A 139 10.55 14.42 15.56
N GLY A 140 10.34 13.10 15.46
CA GLY A 140 10.36 12.39 14.17
C GLY A 140 9.39 12.97 13.13
N GLY A 141 8.14 13.23 13.54
CA GLY A 141 7.12 13.78 12.67
C GLY A 141 7.37 15.25 12.31
N GLN A 142 7.99 16.02 13.22
CA GLN A 142 8.46 17.36 12.90
C GLN A 142 9.58 17.32 11.84
N ARG A 143 10.56 16.42 11.97
CA ARG A 143 11.61 16.25 10.94
C ARG A 143 11.04 15.87 9.58
N GLN A 144 10.09 14.94 9.56
CA GLN A 144 9.38 14.59 8.32
C GLN A 144 8.70 15.82 7.70
N ARG A 145 7.95 16.60 8.50
CA ARG A 145 7.29 17.83 8.03
C ARG A 145 8.27 18.88 7.51
N VAL A 146 9.46 19.00 8.09
CA VAL A 146 10.52 19.86 7.54
C VAL A 146 10.97 19.36 6.16
N ALA A 147 11.15 18.04 5.98
CA ALA A 147 11.51 17.47 4.69
C ALA A 147 10.41 17.69 3.64
N MET A 148 9.14 17.56 4.03
CA MET A 148 7.98 17.89 3.19
C MET A 148 7.99 19.37 2.79
N ALA A 149 8.18 20.30 3.75
CA ALA A 149 8.26 21.73 3.46
C ALA A 149 9.41 22.05 2.49
N ARG A 150 10.58 21.43 2.69
CA ARG A 150 11.75 21.58 1.80
C ARG A 150 11.45 21.09 0.39
N ALA A 151 10.69 20.01 0.24
CA ALA A 151 10.28 19.53 -1.07
C ALA A 151 9.21 20.43 -1.71
N LEU A 152 8.25 20.94 -0.93
CA LEU A 152 7.14 21.75 -1.43
C LEU A 152 7.52 23.20 -1.75
N VAL A 153 8.56 23.75 -1.14
CA VAL A 153 8.97 25.15 -1.32
C VAL A 153 9.26 25.51 -2.79
N ARG A 154 9.70 24.53 -3.60
CA ARG A 154 9.97 24.70 -5.03
C ARG A 154 8.73 24.54 -5.91
N ARG A 155 7.55 24.27 -5.32
CA ARG A 155 6.27 24.04 -6.00
C ARG A 155 6.37 22.99 -7.13
N PRO A 156 6.78 21.75 -6.82
CA PRO A 156 6.89 20.69 -7.82
C PRO A 156 5.50 20.30 -8.36
N LYS A 157 5.47 19.72 -9.58
CA LYS A 157 4.22 19.15 -10.13
C LYS A 157 3.91 17.76 -9.53
N VAL A 158 4.97 17.05 -9.14
CA VAL A 158 4.89 15.71 -8.54
C VAL A 158 5.81 15.65 -7.31
N LEU A 159 5.29 15.14 -6.21
CA LEU A 159 6.06 14.85 -5.00
C LEU A 159 6.26 13.34 -4.88
N LEU A 160 7.52 12.92 -4.75
CA LEU A 160 7.93 11.53 -4.60
C LEU A 160 8.24 11.26 -3.12
N LEU A 161 7.67 10.21 -2.55
CA LEU A 161 7.81 9.87 -1.14
C LEU A 161 8.37 8.44 -1.01
N ASP A 162 9.61 8.30 -0.55
CA ASP A 162 10.27 7.00 -0.39
C ASP A 162 10.16 6.55 1.06
N GLU A 163 9.22 5.64 1.35
CA GLU A 163 8.92 5.12 2.70
C GLU A 163 8.86 6.21 3.80
N PRO A 164 8.05 7.28 3.59
CA PRO A 164 8.14 8.50 4.40
C PRO A 164 7.75 8.32 5.88
N LEU A 165 7.17 7.17 6.24
CA LEU A 165 6.60 6.89 7.56
C LEU A 165 7.29 5.70 8.27
N SER A 166 8.25 5.02 7.62
CA SER A 166 8.83 3.77 8.11
C SER A 166 9.60 3.94 9.43
N ALA A 167 10.20 5.10 9.65
CA ALA A 167 11.04 5.39 10.82
C ALA A 167 10.26 5.90 12.04
N LEU A 168 8.93 5.95 11.98
CA LEU A 168 8.07 6.48 13.03
C LEU A 168 7.47 5.36 13.89
N ASP A 169 7.23 5.64 15.17
CA ASP A 169 6.45 4.76 16.03
C ASP A 169 4.97 4.72 15.60
N VAL A 170 4.22 3.72 16.06
CA VAL A 170 2.82 3.47 15.65
C VAL A 170 1.91 4.69 15.87
N LYS A 171 2.00 5.35 17.02
CA LYS A 171 1.11 6.47 17.36
C LYS A 171 1.41 7.68 16.48
N LEU A 172 2.70 7.97 16.30
CA LEU A 172 3.13 9.07 15.45
C LEU A 172 2.84 8.79 13.97
N ARG A 173 3.03 7.55 13.52
CA ARG A 173 2.71 7.10 12.15
C ARG A 173 1.24 7.38 11.81
N HIS A 174 0.31 6.94 12.65
CA HIS A 174 -1.12 7.18 12.42
C HIS A 174 -1.47 8.67 12.35
N SER A 175 -0.92 9.49 13.26
CA SER A 175 -1.09 10.95 13.20
C SER A 175 -0.55 11.53 11.90
N MET A 176 0.63 11.10 11.47
CA MET A 176 1.28 11.59 10.25
C MET A 176 0.56 11.14 8.98
N GLN A 177 -0.08 9.97 8.96
CA GLN A 177 -0.92 9.53 7.83
C GLN A 177 -2.07 10.53 7.61
N VAL A 178 -2.80 10.87 8.68
CA VAL A 178 -3.90 11.84 8.62
C VAL A 178 -3.40 13.21 8.14
N GLU A 179 -2.29 13.68 8.70
CA GLU A 179 -1.67 14.95 8.29
C GLU A 179 -1.26 14.95 6.82
N LEU A 180 -0.65 13.87 6.33
CA LEU A 180 -0.20 13.75 4.94
C LEU A 180 -1.38 13.76 3.96
N LYS A 181 -2.47 13.07 4.30
CA LYS A 181 -3.70 13.06 3.51
C LYS A 181 -4.34 14.45 3.43
N HIS A 182 -4.46 15.14 4.56
CA HIS A 182 -4.97 16.52 4.58
C HIS A 182 -4.06 17.49 3.83
N LEU A 183 -2.74 17.32 3.94
CA LEU A 183 -1.78 18.13 3.20
C LEU A 183 -1.97 17.95 1.69
N HIS A 184 -2.06 16.70 1.20
CA HIS A 184 -2.33 16.39 -0.20
C HIS A 184 -3.63 17.06 -0.69
N GLN A 185 -4.72 16.89 0.05
CA GLN A 185 -6.02 17.50 -0.28
C GLN A 185 -5.97 19.03 -0.33
N LYS A 186 -5.18 19.66 0.56
CA LYS A 186 -5.03 21.11 0.61
C LYS A 186 -4.24 21.68 -0.55
N ILE A 187 -3.19 20.99 -1.01
CA ILE A 187 -2.26 21.51 -2.03
C ILE A 187 -2.60 21.03 -3.45
N GLY A 188 -3.24 19.87 -3.60
CA GLY A 188 -3.73 19.34 -4.88
C GLY A 188 -2.66 18.95 -5.91
N ILE A 189 -1.39 18.81 -5.50
CA ILE A 189 -0.34 18.30 -6.39
C ILE A 189 -0.29 16.76 -6.34
N THR A 190 0.29 16.15 -7.36
CA THR A 190 0.38 14.69 -7.47
C THR A 190 1.37 14.10 -6.47
N PHE A 191 0.98 13.07 -5.71
CA PHE A 191 1.87 12.33 -4.81
C PHE A 191 2.13 10.92 -5.36
N VAL A 192 3.40 10.49 -5.35
CA VAL A 192 3.79 9.10 -5.62
C VAL A 192 4.57 8.59 -4.43
N MET A 193 3.97 7.67 -3.68
CA MET A 193 4.55 7.09 -2.49
C MET A 193 4.99 5.64 -2.74
N VAL A 194 6.10 5.25 -2.13
CA VAL A 194 6.48 3.85 -1.97
C VAL A 194 6.32 3.49 -0.50
N THR A 195 5.68 2.35 -0.24
CA THR A 195 5.64 1.76 1.11
C THR A 195 5.62 0.23 1.01
N HIS A 196 5.98 -0.41 2.11
CA HIS A 196 5.76 -1.83 2.34
C HIS A 196 4.55 -2.09 3.27
N ASP A 197 3.98 -1.03 3.85
CA ASP A 197 2.84 -1.09 4.76
C ASP A 197 1.52 -1.01 3.97
N GLN A 198 0.69 -2.04 4.13
CA GLN A 198 -0.59 -2.14 3.43
C GLN A 198 -1.61 -1.12 3.95
N GLU A 199 -1.62 -0.86 5.26
CA GLU A 199 -2.54 0.08 5.89
C GLU A 199 -2.27 1.50 5.39
N GLU A 200 -0.99 1.89 5.29
CA GLU A 200 -0.59 3.16 4.69
C GLU A 200 -1.14 3.32 3.27
N ALA A 201 -0.96 2.30 2.43
CA ALA A 201 -1.44 2.32 1.06
C ALA A 201 -2.97 2.45 0.98
N LEU A 202 -3.70 1.72 1.83
CA LEU A 202 -5.17 1.73 1.83
C LEU A 202 -5.77 3.02 2.40
N VAL A 203 -5.11 3.64 3.38
CA VAL A 203 -5.62 4.86 4.05
C VAL A 203 -5.33 6.12 3.24
N LEU A 204 -4.14 6.22 2.64
CA LEU A 204 -3.65 7.46 2.04
C LEU A 204 -4.02 7.63 0.56
N SER A 205 -4.07 6.53 -0.18
CA SER A 205 -4.02 6.60 -1.64
C SER A 205 -5.40 6.71 -2.28
N ASP A 206 -5.48 7.48 -3.36
CA ASP A 206 -6.60 7.43 -4.30
C ASP A 206 -6.52 6.17 -5.15
N ARG A 207 -5.28 5.78 -5.52
CA ARG A 207 -4.99 4.54 -6.26
C ARG A 207 -3.74 3.86 -5.71
N VAL A 208 -3.82 2.55 -5.56
CA VAL A 208 -2.71 1.69 -5.18
C VAL A 208 -2.32 0.84 -6.38
N ILE A 209 -1.01 0.69 -6.58
CA ILE A 209 -0.41 -0.13 -7.62
C ILE A 209 0.33 -1.26 -6.92
N VAL A 210 -0.20 -2.47 -7.03
CA VAL A 210 0.40 -3.67 -6.46
C VAL A 210 1.42 -4.21 -7.47
N MET A 211 2.67 -4.29 -7.04
CA MET A 211 3.80 -4.74 -7.84
C MET A 211 4.32 -6.07 -7.32
N HIS A 212 4.61 -7.00 -8.24
CA HIS A 212 5.27 -8.27 -7.95
C HIS A 212 6.26 -8.58 -9.07
N ALA A 213 7.47 -9.02 -8.71
CA ALA A 213 8.52 -9.41 -9.65
C ALA A 213 8.74 -8.39 -10.81
N GLY A 214 8.76 -7.08 -10.51
CA GLY A 214 9.02 -6.04 -11.50
C GLY A 214 7.86 -5.71 -12.44
N ARG A 215 6.65 -6.22 -12.16
CA ARG A 215 5.42 -5.99 -12.93
C ARG A 215 4.28 -5.49 -12.04
N ILE A 216 3.32 -4.79 -12.64
CA ILE A 216 2.05 -4.45 -11.96
C ILE A 216 1.15 -5.67 -12.05
N VAL A 217 0.73 -6.22 -10.91
CA VAL A 217 -0.22 -7.34 -10.84
C VAL A 217 -1.66 -6.86 -10.73
N GLN A 218 -1.89 -5.73 -10.08
CA GLN A 218 -3.20 -5.08 -10.00
C GLN A 218 -3.03 -3.60 -9.65
N GLN A 219 -3.94 -2.77 -10.13
CA GLN A 219 -4.03 -1.37 -9.72
C GLN A 219 -5.50 -0.97 -9.60
N GLY A 220 -5.80 -0.11 -8.63
CA GLY A 220 -7.18 0.32 -8.39
C GLY A 220 -7.31 1.15 -7.11
N THR A 221 -8.55 1.51 -6.77
CA THR A 221 -8.81 2.14 -5.47
C THR A 221 -8.54 1.14 -4.34
N PRO A 222 -8.19 1.61 -3.13
CA PRO A 222 -8.05 0.76 -1.95
C PRO A 222 -9.19 -0.25 -1.78
N GLN A 223 -10.43 0.25 -1.88
CA GLN A 223 -11.63 -0.58 -1.78
C GLN A 223 -11.69 -1.66 -2.86
N SER A 224 -11.41 -1.32 -4.12
CA SER A 224 -11.44 -2.30 -5.21
C SER A 224 -10.39 -3.41 -5.05
N LEU A 225 -9.19 -3.08 -4.56
CA LEU A 225 -8.14 -4.07 -4.30
C LEU A 225 -8.50 -4.99 -3.14
N TYR A 226 -9.14 -4.44 -2.12
CA TYR A 226 -9.53 -5.19 -0.93
C TYR A 226 -10.73 -6.12 -1.22
N ASP A 227 -11.79 -5.59 -1.85
CA ASP A 227 -13.05 -6.29 -2.12
C ASP A 227 -13.01 -7.19 -3.36
N ARG A 228 -12.22 -6.83 -4.37
CA ARG A 228 -12.10 -7.55 -5.66
C ARG A 228 -10.63 -7.73 -6.08
N PRO A 229 -9.82 -8.45 -5.27
CA PRO A 229 -8.48 -8.81 -5.68
C PRO A 229 -8.52 -9.66 -6.97
N ALA A 230 -7.57 -9.42 -7.87
CA ALA A 230 -7.51 -10.08 -9.17
C ALA A 230 -6.92 -11.50 -9.11
N SER A 231 -6.31 -11.87 -7.99
CA SER A 231 -5.70 -13.18 -7.77
C SER A 231 -5.64 -13.52 -6.27
N PRO A 232 -5.48 -14.81 -5.91
CA PRO A 232 -5.15 -15.24 -4.55
C PRO A 232 -3.93 -14.51 -3.96
N TYR A 233 -2.91 -14.24 -4.78
CA TYR A 233 -1.75 -13.46 -4.37
C TYR A 233 -2.13 -12.06 -3.86
N VAL A 234 -2.92 -11.30 -4.65
CA VAL A 234 -3.33 -9.95 -4.22
C VAL A 234 -4.28 -10.02 -3.02
N ALA A 235 -5.13 -11.05 -2.98
CA ALA A 235 -5.98 -11.30 -1.82
C ALA A 235 -5.12 -11.49 -0.56
N ASP A 236 -4.18 -12.43 -0.53
CA ASP A 236 -3.29 -12.64 0.61
C ASP A 236 -2.47 -11.38 0.95
N PHE A 237 -1.92 -10.73 -0.07
CA PHE A 237 -1.00 -9.61 0.11
C PHE A 237 -1.63 -8.30 0.61
N ILE A 238 -2.92 -8.02 0.39
CA ILE A 238 -3.55 -6.74 0.82
C ILE A 238 -4.25 -6.83 2.18
N GLY A 239 -4.61 -8.02 2.63
CA GLY A 239 -5.39 -8.16 3.87
C GLY A 239 -5.36 -9.57 4.45
N SER A 240 -4.26 -10.29 4.25
CA SER A 240 -3.98 -11.58 4.89
C SER A 240 -5.12 -12.59 4.79
N ALA A 241 -5.61 -12.81 3.56
CA ALA A 241 -6.73 -13.73 3.32
C ALA A 241 -6.35 -15.17 3.67
N ASN A 242 -7.30 -15.90 4.25
CA ASN A 242 -7.19 -17.35 4.37
C ASN A 242 -7.34 -17.97 2.98
N LEU A 243 -6.33 -18.71 2.54
CA LEU A 243 -6.36 -19.42 1.26
C LEU A 243 -6.60 -20.91 1.47
N LEU A 244 -7.66 -21.41 0.87
CA LEU A 244 -8.13 -22.80 0.96
C LEU A 244 -8.17 -23.43 -0.43
N ARG A 245 -7.83 -24.71 -0.55
CA ARG A 245 -7.89 -25.45 -1.82
C ARG A 245 -9.03 -26.45 -1.81
N GLY A 246 -9.87 -26.41 -2.84
CA GLY A 246 -11.02 -27.30 -2.98
C GLY A 246 -11.38 -27.55 -4.45
N ARG A 247 -12.54 -28.16 -4.68
CA ARG A 247 -13.07 -28.42 -6.03
C ARG A 247 -14.46 -27.84 -6.19
N ILE A 248 -14.76 -27.30 -7.38
CA ILE A 248 -16.08 -26.76 -7.68
C ILE A 248 -17.10 -27.91 -7.73
N SER A 249 -18.12 -27.86 -6.89
CA SER A 249 -19.20 -28.86 -6.84
C SER A 249 -20.48 -28.35 -7.50
N ARG A 250 -20.67 -27.03 -7.61
CA ARG A 250 -21.81 -26.40 -8.27
C ARG A 250 -21.44 -25.05 -8.86
N VAL A 251 -22.05 -24.70 -9.98
CA VAL A 251 -21.97 -23.38 -10.63
C VAL A 251 -23.39 -22.91 -10.98
N ALA A 252 -23.71 -21.66 -10.64
CA ALA A 252 -24.96 -20.99 -10.97
C ALA A 252 -24.70 -19.49 -11.24
N GLY A 253 -24.35 -19.15 -12.48
CA GLY A 253 -23.88 -17.80 -12.80
C GLY A 253 -22.54 -17.51 -12.11
N ASP A 254 -22.45 -16.39 -11.40
CA ASP A 254 -21.27 -16.01 -10.60
C ASP A 254 -21.21 -16.74 -9.24
N GLU A 255 -22.29 -17.41 -8.84
CA GLU A 255 -22.33 -18.17 -7.58
C GLU A 255 -21.80 -19.59 -7.79
N VAL A 256 -20.89 -20.02 -6.91
CA VAL A 256 -20.29 -21.34 -6.95
C VAL A 256 -20.32 -21.98 -5.57
N ALA A 257 -20.34 -23.32 -5.52
CA ALA A 257 -20.07 -24.08 -4.32
C ALA A 257 -18.74 -24.80 -4.47
N VAL A 258 -17.92 -24.76 -3.42
CA VAL A 258 -16.60 -25.39 -3.36
C VAL A 258 -16.64 -26.49 -2.31
N ASP A 259 -16.39 -27.71 -2.74
CA ASP A 259 -16.27 -28.88 -1.88
C ASP A 259 -14.82 -29.08 -1.44
N PHE A 260 -14.65 -29.33 -0.14
CA PHE A 260 -13.40 -29.62 0.54
C PHE A 260 -13.39 -31.03 1.13
N GLY A 261 -14.25 -31.92 0.63
CA GLY A 261 -14.40 -33.29 1.10
C GLY A 261 -14.94 -33.36 2.53
N ALA A 262 -14.28 -34.13 3.39
CA ALA A 262 -14.70 -34.29 4.79
C ALA A 262 -14.67 -32.98 5.60
N VAL A 263 -13.98 -31.94 5.11
CA VAL A 263 -13.90 -30.63 5.77
C VAL A 263 -15.21 -29.85 5.64
N GLY A 264 -15.95 -30.01 4.55
CA GLY A 264 -17.22 -29.32 4.31
C GLY A 264 -17.30 -28.64 2.95
N THR A 265 -18.33 -27.81 2.77
CA THR A 265 -18.60 -27.07 1.52
C THR A 265 -18.84 -25.60 1.83
N LEU A 266 -18.37 -24.70 0.98
CA LEU A 266 -18.69 -23.27 1.05
C LEU A 266 -19.32 -22.78 -0.24
N ALA A 267 -20.34 -21.94 -0.12
CA ALA A 267 -20.82 -21.12 -1.22
C ALA A 267 -19.97 -19.85 -1.34
N GLY A 268 -19.72 -19.40 -2.56
CA GLY A 268 -18.93 -18.22 -2.83
C GLY A 268 -19.16 -17.63 -4.21
N ARG A 269 -18.38 -16.61 -4.53
CA ARG A 269 -18.43 -15.91 -5.80
C ARG A 269 -17.21 -16.25 -6.65
N ALA A 270 -17.45 -16.70 -7.88
CA ALA A 270 -16.40 -16.87 -8.88
C ALA A 270 -15.91 -15.50 -9.39
N LEU A 271 -14.59 -15.31 -9.43
CA LEU A 271 -13.95 -14.12 -10.00
C LEU A 271 -13.38 -14.34 -11.41
N ALA A 272 -13.47 -15.57 -11.90
CA ALA A 272 -13.19 -15.97 -13.28
C ALA A 272 -14.11 -17.14 -13.66
N PRO A 273 -14.29 -17.43 -14.96
CA PRO A 273 -15.09 -18.59 -15.39
C PRO A 273 -14.57 -19.90 -14.78
N LEU A 274 -15.48 -20.68 -14.20
CA LEU A 274 -15.22 -21.96 -13.54
C LEU A 274 -16.29 -22.98 -13.94
N ALA A 275 -15.91 -24.25 -14.01
CA ALA A 275 -16.79 -25.38 -14.27
C ALA A 275 -16.81 -26.35 -13.08
N VAL A 276 -17.87 -27.15 -12.98
CA VAL A 276 -17.96 -28.23 -11.98
C VAL A 276 -16.81 -29.23 -12.20
N GLY A 277 -16.11 -29.58 -11.12
CA GLY A 277 -14.95 -30.46 -11.11
C GLY A 277 -13.61 -29.72 -11.10
N ASP A 278 -13.58 -28.44 -11.48
CA ASP A 278 -12.36 -27.63 -11.51
C ASP A 278 -11.74 -27.52 -10.11
N ALA A 279 -10.40 -27.52 -10.07
CA ALA A 279 -9.68 -27.17 -8.86
C ALA A 279 -9.70 -25.66 -8.66
N ALA A 280 -9.96 -25.24 -7.42
CA ALA A 280 -10.17 -23.84 -7.08
C ALA A 280 -9.46 -23.44 -5.79
N ILE A 281 -9.08 -22.16 -5.73
CA ILE A 281 -8.59 -21.50 -4.52
C ILE A 281 -9.68 -20.60 -3.99
N VAL A 282 -10.01 -20.76 -2.73
CA VAL A 282 -10.95 -19.93 -2.00
C VAL A 282 -10.17 -18.98 -1.10
N ALA A 283 -10.44 -17.67 -1.22
CA ALA A 283 -9.90 -16.64 -0.35
C ALA A 283 -11.02 -16.07 0.53
N ILE A 284 -10.81 -16.08 1.85
CA ILE A 284 -11.75 -15.51 2.83
C ILE A 284 -10.97 -14.66 3.83
N ARG A 285 -11.41 -13.41 4.01
CA ARG A 285 -10.81 -12.49 4.99
C ARG A 285 -11.04 -12.96 6.42
N PRO A 286 -10.08 -12.82 7.34
CA PRO A 286 -10.27 -13.21 8.74
C PRO A 286 -11.50 -12.57 9.39
N GLU A 287 -11.76 -11.29 9.14
CA GLU A 287 -12.91 -10.52 9.64
C GLU A 287 -14.25 -10.91 9.00
N ARG A 288 -14.23 -11.77 7.97
CA ARG A 288 -15.42 -12.35 7.34
C ARG A 288 -15.63 -13.81 7.71
N LEU A 289 -14.86 -14.33 8.65
CA LEU A 289 -14.94 -15.70 9.11
C LEU A 289 -15.31 -15.73 10.60
N GLN A 290 -16.23 -16.61 10.98
CA GLN A 290 -16.70 -16.74 12.35
C GLN A 290 -16.93 -18.21 12.74
N PRO A 291 -16.80 -18.56 14.03
CA PRO A 291 -17.30 -19.83 14.54
C PRO A 291 -18.79 -19.99 14.23
N ALA A 292 -19.17 -21.17 13.75
CA ALA A 292 -20.56 -21.51 13.41
C ALA A 292 -21.06 -22.66 14.27
N ALA A 293 -22.37 -22.65 14.55
CA ALA A 293 -23.06 -23.76 15.19
C ALA A 293 -23.58 -24.77 14.14
N GLY A 294 -23.67 -26.04 14.54
CA GLY A 294 -24.18 -27.12 13.67
C GLY A 294 -23.17 -27.55 12.60
N ASP A 295 -23.67 -27.99 11.45
CA ASP A 295 -22.87 -28.59 10.37
C ASP A 295 -22.45 -27.60 9.27
N GLN A 296 -22.73 -26.31 9.44
CA GLN A 296 -22.37 -25.30 8.44
C GLN A 296 -20.90 -24.89 8.53
N GLY A 297 -20.25 -24.74 7.38
CA GLY A 297 -18.87 -24.26 7.28
C GLY A 297 -17.82 -25.37 7.31
N LEU A 298 -16.58 -24.96 7.54
CA LEU A 298 -15.40 -25.81 7.44
C LEU A 298 -14.99 -26.35 8.82
N ALA A 299 -14.76 -27.65 8.91
CA ALA A 299 -14.17 -28.26 10.09
C ALA A 299 -12.75 -27.74 10.31
N ALA A 300 -12.48 -27.25 11.51
CA ALA A 300 -11.18 -26.74 11.92
C ALA A 300 -10.91 -27.09 13.38
N ASP A 301 -9.64 -27.21 13.76
CA ASP A 301 -9.22 -27.46 15.13
C ASP A 301 -8.52 -26.19 15.68
N VAL A 302 -9.00 -25.67 16.82
CA VAL A 302 -8.49 -24.43 17.40
C VAL A 302 -7.07 -24.63 17.91
N VAL A 303 -6.17 -23.72 17.51
CA VAL A 303 -4.77 -23.69 17.98
C VAL A 303 -4.63 -22.71 19.13
N ALA A 304 -5.04 -21.46 18.92
CA ALA A 304 -4.80 -20.39 19.87
C ALA A 304 -5.78 -19.21 19.71
N HIS A 305 -5.83 -18.40 20.77
CA HIS A 305 -6.48 -17.09 20.78
C HIS A 305 -5.42 -16.00 20.90
N LEU A 306 -5.29 -15.17 19.88
CA LEU A 306 -4.35 -14.06 19.83
C LEU A 306 -5.08 -12.75 20.16
N PHE A 307 -4.65 -12.09 21.22
CA PHE A 307 -5.31 -10.87 21.71
C PHE A 307 -4.74 -9.61 21.07
N HIS A 308 -5.53 -8.93 20.24
CA HIS A 308 -5.16 -7.67 19.57
C HIS A 308 -6.01 -6.48 20.06
N GLY A 309 -6.30 -6.42 21.37
CA GLY A 309 -7.03 -5.31 21.98
C GLY A 309 -8.54 -5.34 21.73
N SER A 310 -9.00 -4.62 20.70
CA SER A 310 -10.42 -4.56 20.30
C SER A 310 -10.90 -5.80 19.55
N ASN A 311 -9.96 -6.57 19.00
CA ASN A 311 -10.24 -7.81 18.28
C ASN A 311 -9.52 -8.98 18.95
N LEU A 312 -10.14 -10.16 18.88
CA LEU A 312 -9.49 -11.43 19.16
C LEU A 312 -9.30 -12.15 17.83
N MET A 313 -8.09 -12.60 17.56
CA MET A 313 -7.80 -13.40 16.39
C MET A 313 -7.75 -14.88 16.79
N LEU A 314 -8.72 -15.64 16.31
CA LEU A 314 -8.79 -17.09 16.49
C LEU A 314 -7.92 -17.75 15.42
N GLU A 315 -6.93 -18.52 15.85
CA GLU A 315 -6.08 -19.33 14.98
C GLU A 315 -6.57 -20.79 15.01
N ALA A 316 -6.77 -21.38 13.84
CA ALA A 316 -7.20 -22.77 13.71
C ALA A 316 -6.47 -23.49 12.57
N THR A 317 -6.23 -24.79 12.71
CA THR A 317 -5.80 -25.64 11.59
C THR A 317 -7.01 -26.13 10.81
N CYS A 318 -6.89 -26.18 9.50
CA CYS A 318 -7.93 -26.68 8.60
C CYS A 318 -7.27 -27.55 7.54
N ALA A 319 -7.75 -28.78 7.31
CA ALA A 319 -7.14 -29.70 6.36
C ALA A 319 -7.22 -29.21 4.90
N ALA A 320 -8.11 -28.25 4.60
CA ALA A 320 -8.19 -27.59 3.30
C ALA A 320 -7.15 -26.46 3.10
N ALA A 321 -6.38 -26.12 4.14
CA ALA A 321 -5.41 -25.03 4.14
C ALA A 321 -4.00 -25.55 4.36
N ALA A 322 -3.01 -24.94 3.70
CA ALA A 322 -1.59 -25.24 3.94
C ALA A 322 -0.99 -24.47 5.13
N LYS A 323 -1.64 -23.37 5.53
CA LYS A 323 -1.27 -22.50 6.66
C LYS A 323 -2.44 -22.45 7.66
N PRO A 324 -2.21 -22.03 8.91
CA PRO A 324 -3.30 -21.74 9.84
C PRO A 324 -4.33 -20.78 9.23
N VAL A 325 -5.60 -21.01 9.56
CA VAL A 325 -6.72 -20.17 9.21
C VAL A 325 -7.01 -19.24 10.39
N PHE A 326 -7.21 -17.96 10.10
CA PHE A 326 -7.49 -16.93 11.07
C PHE A 326 -8.93 -16.43 10.94
N ALA A 327 -9.61 -16.26 12.07
CA ALA A 327 -10.89 -15.56 12.17
C ALA A 327 -10.76 -14.37 13.13
N ALA A 328 -11.09 -13.16 12.67
CA ALA A 328 -11.01 -11.95 13.47
C ALA A 328 -12.38 -11.66 14.12
N ILE A 329 -12.46 -11.87 15.42
CA ILE A 329 -13.67 -11.78 16.21
C ILE A 329 -13.69 -10.43 16.94
N GLN A 330 -14.67 -9.59 16.61
CA GLN A 330 -14.81 -8.27 17.22
C GLN A 330 -15.30 -8.39 18.67
N ARG A 331 -14.62 -7.71 19.60
CA ARG A 331 -15.02 -7.73 21.01
C ARG A 331 -16.13 -6.71 21.28
N ARG A 332 -17.36 -7.17 21.46
CA ARG A 332 -18.53 -6.35 21.85
C ARG A 332 -18.64 -6.12 23.37
N SER A 333 -18.00 -6.95 24.19
CA SER A 333 -17.95 -6.82 25.65
C SER A 333 -16.64 -7.41 26.21
N SER A 334 -16.35 -7.17 27.49
CA SER A 334 -15.19 -7.74 28.19
C SER A 334 -15.24 -9.27 28.32
N GLU A 335 -16.40 -9.90 28.12
CA GLU A 335 -16.70 -11.29 28.49
C GLU A 335 -16.54 -12.32 27.35
N ILE A 336 -16.32 -11.89 26.10
CA ILE A 336 -16.29 -12.78 24.91
C ILE A 336 -15.28 -13.93 25.00
N ALA A 337 -14.20 -13.76 25.77
CA ALA A 337 -13.22 -14.84 25.95
C ALA A 337 -13.81 -16.09 26.64
N ALA A 338 -14.90 -15.95 27.40
CA ALA A 338 -15.54 -17.06 28.09
C ALA A 338 -16.42 -17.95 27.19
N GLU A 339 -16.83 -17.44 26.02
CA GLU A 339 -17.74 -18.16 25.09
C GLU A 339 -17.02 -18.79 23.90
N LEU A 340 -15.71 -18.53 23.73
CA LEU A 340 -14.96 -19.02 22.59
C LEU A 340 -14.33 -20.40 22.85
N PRO A 341 -14.35 -21.31 21.87
CA PRO A 341 -13.78 -22.65 22.03
C PRO A 341 -12.29 -22.60 22.36
N GLY A 342 -11.85 -23.34 23.38
CA GLY A 342 -10.44 -23.36 23.79
C GLY A 342 -9.52 -24.08 22.80
N ALA A 343 -8.21 -23.98 23.02
CA ALA A 343 -7.21 -24.71 22.23
C ALA A 343 -7.50 -26.23 22.24
N GLY A 344 -7.36 -26.86 21.07
CA GLY A 344 -7.70 -28.27 20.83
C GLY A 344 -9.20 -28.53 20.61
N ALA A 345 -10.08 -27.54 20.76
CA ALA A 345 -11.48 -27.70 20.44
C ALA A 345 -11.69 -27.82 18.93
N ARG A 346 -12.53 -28.76 18.52
CA ARG A 346 -13.00 -28.87 17.14
C ARG A 346 -14.18 -27.94 16.93
N ILE A 347 -14.11 -27.12 15.89
CA ILE A 347 -15.10 -26.10 15.57
C ILE A 347 -15.49 -26.16 14.08
N ARG A 348 -16.53 -25.40 13.74
CA ARG A 348 -16.84 -25.05 12.36
C ARG A 348 -16.57 -23.57 12.13
N LEU A 349 -15.93 -23.24 11.01
CA LEU A 349 -15.72 -21.87 10.57
C LEU A 349 -16.59 -21.60 9.34
N ALA A 350 -17.48 -20.63 9.42
CA ALA A 350 -18.33 -20.22 8.32
C ALA A 350 -18.11 -18.75 7.95
N PRO A 351 -18.27 -18.39 6.67
CA PRO A 351 -18.24 -16.99 6.27
C PRO A 351 -19.45 -16.24 6.82
N THR A 352 -19.31 -14.93 7.03
CA THR A 352 -20.42 -14.05 7.44
C THR A 352 -21.48 -13.89 6.34
N SER A 353 -21.08 -14.02 5.08
CA SER A 353 -21.94 -14.03 3.90
C SER A 353 -21.30 -14.84 2.79
N PRO A 354 -22.06 -15.53 1.91
CA PRO A 354 -21.51 -16.17 0.72
C PRO A 354 -20.71 -15.20 -0.18
N ASN A 355 -21.09 -13.92 -0.20
CA ASN A 355 -20.37 -12.89 -0.99
C ASN A 355 -18.97 -12.56 -0.45
N ASP A 356 -18.66 -12.97 0.79
CA ASP A 356 -17.33 -12.77 1.39
C ASP A 356 -16.33 -13.87 0.97
N VAL A 357 -16.80 -14.89 0.27
CA VAL A 357 -15.99 -16.03 -0.21
C VAL A 357 -15.63 -15.80 -1.66
N LEU A 358 -14.36 -15.46 -1.92
CA LEU A 358 -13.85 -15.22 -3.27
C LEU A 358 -13.22 -16.49 -3.83
N VAL A 359 -13.63 -16.89 -5.04
CA VAL A 359 -13.21 -18.15 -5.66
C VAL A 359 -12.45 -17.90 -6.96
N TYR A 360 -11.24 -18.46 -7.03
CA TYR A 360 -10.30 -18.33 -8.14
C TYR A 360 -9.98 -19.71 -8.74
N PRO A 361 -9.66 -19.78 -10.04
CA PRO A 361 -9.03 -20.96 -10.64
C PRO A 361 -7.67 -21.24 -9.98
N GLU A 362 -7.32 -22.52 -9.77
CA GLU A 362 -6.04 -22.88 -9.13
C GLU A 362 -4.80 -22.38 -9.90
N GLY A 363 -4.89 -22.21 -11.22
CA GLY A 363 -3.79 -21.70 -12.05
C GLY A 363 -3.43 -20.21 -11.85
N GLN A 364 -4.15 -19.48 -10.98
CA GLN A 364 -3.88 -18.07 -10.66
C GLN A 364 -3.15 -17.87 -9.32
N ALA A 365 -2.75 -18.96 -8.65
CA ALA A 365 -2.12 -18.97 -7.33
C ALA A 365 -0.81 -18.18 -7.24
#